data_AF-A0A6V7M8M5-F1
#
_entry.id   AF-A0A6V7M8M5-F1
#
_cell.length_a   1.000
_cell.length_b   1.000
_cell.length_c   1.000
_cell.angle_alpha   90.00
_cell.angle_beta   90.00
_cell.angle_gamma   90.00
#
_symmetry.space_group_name_H-M   'P 1'
#
loop_
_entity.id
_entity.type
_entity.pdbx_description
1 polymer ?
#
loop_
_entity_poly.entity_id
_entity_poly.type
_entity_poly.pdbx_seq_one_letter_code
_entity_poly.pdbx_strand_id
1 'polypeptide(L)' 'SAAGLSKHFKKQGVPALLIYKNGQVIGNFVHMTENLGTDFYASDVEGFLLEHGIINDKNNIPKIIASGTKDDDSD' A
#
# COMPACT_ATOMS: atom_id res chain seq x y z
N SER A 1 -22.59 5.10 7.37
CA SER A 1 -21.20 4.70 7.05
C SER A 1 -20.47 5.92 6.55
N ALA A 2 -19.31 6.25 7.12
CA ALA A 2 -18.57 7.47 6.81
C ALA A 2 -18.23 7.62 5.31
N ALA A 3 -17.92 6.51 4.63
CA ALA A 3 -17.53 6.51 3.21
C ALA A 3 -18.70 6.37 2.20
N GLY A 4 -19.97 6.50 2.61
CA GLY A 4 -21.10 6.48 1.65
C GLY A 4 -21.32 5.16 0.86
N LEU A 5 -20.79 4.04 1.36
CA LEU A 5 -20.81 2.76 0.63
C LEU A 5 -22.22 2.19 0.41
N SER A 6 -22.41 1.56 -0.76
CA SER A 6 -23.63 0.81 -1.08
C SER A 6 -23.83 -0.39 -0.14
N LYS A 7 -25.07 -0.88 -0.01
CA LYS A 7 -25.37 -2.07 0.82
C LYS A 7 -24.59 -3.30 0.38
N HIS A 8 -24.44 -3.49 -0.94
CA HIS A 8 -23.72 -4.62 -1.52
C HIS A 8 -22.22 -4.55 -1.21
N PHE A 9 -21.61 -3.39 -1.41
CA PHE A 9 -20.18 -3.20 -1.14
C PHE A 9 -19.84 -3.38 0.35
N LYS A 10 -20.73 -2.97 1.26
CA LYS A 10 -20.57 -3.25 2.71
C LYS A 10 -20.58 -4.73 3.07
N LYS A 11 -21.26 -5.57 2.28
CA LYS A 11 -21.39 -7.00 2.58
C LYS A 11 -20.25 -7.81 1.96
N GLN A 12 -19.74 -7.39 0.81
CA GLN A 12 -18.85 -8.22 -0.01
C GLN A 12 -17.54 -7.53 -0.40
N GLY A 13 -17.46 -6.20 -0.28
CA GLY A 13 -16.30 -5.44 -0.74
C GLY A 13 -15.34 -5.01 0.36
N VAL A 14 -15.74 -5.09 1.62
CA VAL A 14 -14.95 -4.62 2.78
C VAL A 14 -14.29 -5.77 3.53
N PRO A 15 -13.12 -5.57 4.17
CA PRO A 15 -12.31 -4.34 4.12
C PRO A 15 -11.71 -4.11 2.72
N ALA A 16 -11.70 -2.85 2.29
CA ALA A 16 -11.15 -2.44 0.99
C ALA A 16 -9.97 -1.49 1.21
N LEU A 17 -8.96 -1.59 0.35
CA LEU A 17 -7.78 -0.74 0.35
C LEU A 17 -7.71 0.01 -1.00
N LEU A 18 -7.88 1.33 -0.94
CA LEU A 18 -7.77 2.21 -2.10
C LEU A 18 -6.47 3.00 -2.03
N ILE A 19 -5.75 3.06 -3.14
CA ILE A 19 -4.48 3.74 -3.26
C ILE A 19 -4.60 4.80 -4.35
N TYR A 20 -4.20 6.03 -4.00
CA TYR A 20 -4.24 7.18 -4.89
C TYR A 20 -2.85 7.77 -5.08
N LYS A 21 -2.56 8.23 -6.30
CA LYS A 21 -1.37 9.00 -6.64
C LYS A 21 -1.74 10.04 -7.68
N ASN A 22 -1.34 11.30 -7.46
CA ASN A 22 -1.64 12.43 -8.35
C ASN A 22 -3.14 12.57 -8.69
N GLY A 23 -4.01 12.36 -7.69
CA GLY A 23 -5.47 12.42 -7.84
C GLY A 23 -6.08 11.23 -8.59
N GLN A 24 -5.28 10.26 -9.04
CA GLN A 24 -5.75 9.06 -9.74
C GLN A 24 -5.74 7.85 -8.81
N VAL A 25 -6.72 6.96 -8.99
CA VAL A 25 -6.72 5.63 -8.34
C VAL A 25 -5.69 4.77 -9.04
N ILE A 26 -4.68 4.31 -8.30
CA ILE A 26 -3.64 3.41 -8.82
C ILE A 26 -3.75 1.99 -8.24
N GLY A 27 -4.59 1.80 -7.22
CA GLY A 27 -4.93 0.49 -6.68
C GLY A 27 -6.30 0.52 -6.01
N ASN A 28 -7.09 -0.52 -6.24
CA ASN A 28 -8.37 -0.72 -5.58
C ASN A 28 -8.53 -2.21 -5.26
N PHE A 29 -8.21 -2.56 -4.02
CA PHE A 29 -8.28 -3.92 -3.54
C PHE A 29 -9.52 -4.07 -2.66
N VAL A 30 -10.41 -4.98 -3.04
CA VAL A 30 -11.67 -5.22 -2.35
C VAL A 30 -11.60 -6.55 -1.62
N HIS A 31 -12.30 -6.66 -0.50
CA HIS A 31 -12.36 -7.88 0.31
C HIS A 31 -10.96 -8.42 0.69
N MET A 32 -10.10 -7.53 1.19
CA MET A 32 -8.69 -7.79 1.51
C MET A 32 -8.44 -8.98 2.44
N THR A 33 -9.46 -9.45 3.17
CA THR A 33 -9.39 -10.68 3.97
C THR A 33 -9.13 -11.94 3.14
N GLU A 34 -9.41 -11.94 1.83
CA GLU A 34 -9.04 -13.04 0.93
C GLU A 34 -7.53 -13.10 0.66
N ASN A 35 -6.85 -11.95 0.71
CA ASN A 35 -5.41 -11.85 0.45
C ASN A 35 -4.59 -11.92 1.74
N LEU A 36 -4.99 -11.17 2.77
CA LEU A 36 -4.25 -11.04 4.03
C LEU A 36 -4.73 -12.02 5.10
N GLY A 37 -5.92 -12.61 4.94
CA GLY A 37 -6.56 -13.37 6.01
C GLY A 37 -7.25 -12.48 7.04
N THR A 38 -7.77 -13.10 8.10
CA THR A 38 -8.49 -12.40 9.18
C THR A 38 -7.59 -11.97 10.34
N ASP A 39 -6.40 -12.55 10.45
CA ASP A 39 -5.39 -12.22 11.46
C ASP A 39 -4.09 -11.89 10.74
N PHE A 40 -3.89 -10.60 10.49
CA PHE A 40 -2.75 -10.08 9.74
C PHE A 40 -2.12 -8.90 10.50
N TYR A 41 -0.83 -8.70 10.24
CA TYR A 41 0.00 -7.71 10.89
C TYR A 41 0.50 -6.69 9.87
N ALA A 42 1.17 -5.65 10.35
CA ALA A 42 1.70 -4.59 9.50
C ALA A 42 2.67 -5.11 8.42
N SER A 43 3.45 -6.16 8.74
CA SER A 43 4.37 -6.81 7.80
C SER A 43 3.64 -7.46 6.62
N ASP A 44 2.45 -8.02 6.83
CA ASP A 44 1.68 -8.68 5.78
C ASP A 44 1.11 -7.64 4.80
N VAL A 45 0.67 -6.49 5.32
CA VAL A 45 0.24 -5.35 4.50
C VAL A 45 1.42 -4.75 3.74
N GLU A 46 2.58 -4.61 4.38
CA GLU A 46 3.79 -4.12 3.73
C GLU A 46 4.24 -5.06 2.59
N GLY A 47 4.30 -6.37 2.86
CA GLY A 47 4.60 -7.38 1.85
C GLY A 47 3.62 -7.33 0.68
N PHE A 48 2.32 -7.28 0.97
CA PHE A 48 1.28 -7.13 -0.06
C PHE A 48 1.50 -5.89 -0.94
N LEU A 49 1.79 -4.74 -0.34
CA LEU A 49 2.02 -3.50 -1.09
C LEU A 49 3.32 -3.52 -1.90
N LEU A 50 4.36 -4.19 -1.40
CA LEU A 50 5.62 -4.41 -2.13
C LEU A 50 5.41 -5.30 -3.34
N GLU A 51 4.73 -6.45 -3.16
CA GLU A 51 4.42 -7.40 -4.23
C GLU A 51 3.60 -6.76 -5.35
N HIS A 52 2.70 -5.84 -5.00
CA HIS A 52 1.90 -5.10 -5.98
C HIS A 52 2.60 -3.84 -6.51
N GLY A 53 3.86 -3.59 -6.14
CA GLY A 53 4.65 -2.45 -6.61
C GLY A 53 4.11 -1.08 -6.17
N ILE A 54 3.31 -1.04 -5.12
CA ILE A 54 2.71 0.17 -4.58
C ILE A 54 3.71 0.96 -3.75
N ILE A 55 4.53 0.24 -2.98
CA ILE A 55 5.65 0.80 -2.21
C ILE A 55 6.96 0.16 -2.67
N ASN A 56 8.07 0.85 -2.46
CA ASN A 56 9.40 0.34 -2.78
C ASN A 56 10.03 -0.30 -1.55
N ASP A 57 10.81 -1.36 -1.76
CA ASP A 57 11.62 -1.96 -0.71
C ASP A 57 12.80 -1.03 -0.37
N LYS A 58 12.79 -0.48 0.84
CA LYS A 58 13.85 0.42 1.32
C LYS A 58 15.20 -0.28 1.48
N ASN A 59 15.21 -1.60 1.63
CA ASN A 59 16.41 -2.40 1.83
C ASN A 59 16.96 -2.99 0.52
N ASN A 60 16.16 -3.03 -0.55
CA ASN A 60 16.56 -3.49 -1.89
C ASN A 60 16.71 -2.34 -2.89
N ILE A 61 17.20 -1.18 -2.45
CA ILE A 61 17.62 -0.11 -3.36
C ILE A 61 19.06 -0.41 -3.79
N PRO A 62 19.33 -0.68 -5.08
CA PRO A 62 20.69 -0.86 -5.56
C PRO A 62 21.56 0.34 -5.17
N LYS A 63 22.78 0.11 -4.67
CA LYS A 63 23.69 1.17 -4.17
C LYS A 63 23.97 2.28 -5.19
N ILE A 64 23.80 2.01 -6.49
CA ILE A 64 23.94 2.99 -7.58
C ILE A 64 22.86 4.09 -7.54
N ILE A 65 21.69 3.82 -6.94
CA ILE A 65 20.61 4.79 -6.75
C ILE A 65 20.72 5.46 -5.38
N ALA A 66 21.22 4.74 -4.37
CA ALA A 66 21.34 5.22 -2.99
C ALA A 66 22.40 6.33 -2.79
N SER A 67 23.30 6.52 -3.75
CA SER A 67 24.37 7.52 -3.68
C SER A 67 23.94 8.95 -4.06
N GLY A 68 22.67 9.19 -4.38
CA GLY A 68 22.16 10.51 -4.80
C GLY A 68 21.51 11.38 -3.71
N THR A 69 21.47 10.94 -2.45
CA THR A 69 20.80 11.67 -1.34
C THR A 69 21.69 11.85 -0.10
N LYS A 70 22.98 12.17 -0.31
CA LYS A 70 23.88 12.59 0.78
C LYS A 70 24.73 13.78 0.31
N ASP A 71 24.11 14.93 0.19
CA ASP A 71 24.77 16.23 0.27
C ASP A 71 23.82 17.12 1.10
N ASP A 72 24.36 17.93 2.00
CA ASP A 72 23.73 18.71 3.11
C ASP A 72 23.46 17.86 4.37
N ASP A 73 24.23 17.95 5.47
CA ASP A 73 24.74 19.17 6.12
C ASP A 73 26.25 19.11 6.45
N SER A 74 26.97 20.14 6.02
CA SER A 74 28.21 20.63 6.64
C SER A 74 27.86 21.77 7.61
N ASP A 75 28.13 21.58 8.91
CA ASP A 75 29.09 22.36 9.74
C ASP A 75 29.24 21.71 11.13
#